data_AF-A0A8J6RWX7-F1
#
_entry.id   AF-A0A8J6RWX7-F1
#
_cell.length_a   1.000
_cell.length_b   1.000
_cell.length_c   1.000
_cell.angle_alpha   90.00
_cell.angle_beta   90.00
_cell.angle_gamma   90.00
#
_symmetry.space_group_name_H-M   'P 1'
#
loop_
_entity.id
_entity.type
_entity.pdbx_description
1 polymer ?
#
loop_
_entity_poly.entity_id
_entity_poly.type
_entity_poly.pdbx_seq_one_letter_code
_entity_poly.pdbx_strand_id
1 'polypeptide(L)'
;MGTTLQQIAKYLDSQGWKYHIDEEAYRILTGVQAENVEEFLIVVQLDEEGEFFKLFAPQVIAGVKDHPYKEAILQTMLCISWETKMLQWEYDPTDGEIRAIIEFPLEDSILTERQFHRCLAGLVQIVDNVAVPRLKEVMETGVDPGDQEMGERLLLTLQEEAPGLLQMLEKAMEARKKRGRFPSE
;
A
#
# COMPACT_ATOMS: atom_id res chain seq x y z
N MET A 1 -10.08 23.11 -16.32
CA MET A 1 -11.07 23.48 -15.26
C MET A 1 -10.85 22.47 -14.16
N GLY A 2 -10.05 22.83 -13.16
CA GLY A 2 -9.65 21.93 -12.09
C GLY A 2 -10.77 21.54 -11.13
N THR A 3 -10.53 20.49 -10.34
CA THR A 3 -11.37 20.16 -9.18
C THR A 3 -11.14 21.17 -8.06
N THR A 4 -12.05 21.26 -7.10
CA THR A 4 -11.92 22.16 -5.94
C THR A 4 -12.02 21.40 -4.62
N LEU A 5 -11.49 21.99 -3.55
CA LEU A 5 -11.64 21.43 -2.20
C LEU A 5 -13.12 21.29 -1.81
N GLN A 6 -13.97 22.24 -2.21
CA GLN A 6 -15.42 22.18 -1.92
C GLN A 6 -16.10 21.03 -2.65
N GLN A 7 -15.61 20.64 -3.84
CA GLN A 7 -16.11 19.47 -4.55
C GLN A 7 -15.72 18.17 -3.82
N ILE A 8 -14.47 18.07 -3.36
CA ILE A 8 -13.97 16.91 -2.61
C ILE A 8 -14.68 16.78 -1.26
N ALA A 9 -14.89 17.90 -0.56
CA ALA A 9 -15.65 17.96 0.69
C ALA A 9 -17.05 17.37 0.53
N LYS A 10 -17.76 17.70 -0.57
CA LYS A 10 -19.07 17.10 -0.87
C LYS A 10 -19.00 15.58 -1.07
N TYR A 11 -17.93 15.09 -1.70
CA TYR A 11 -17.74 13.64 -1.85
C TYR A 11 -17.53 12.96 -0.50
N LEU A 12 -16.76 13.57 0.41
CA LEU A 12 -16.59 13.07 1.77
C LEU A 12 -17.88 13.13 2.59
N ASP A 13 -18.64 14.22 2.49
CA ASP A 13 -19.94 14.41 3.16
C ASP A 13 -20.94 13.31 2.75
N SER A 14 -20.95 12.92 1.47
CA SER A 14 -21.87 11.89 0.93
C SER A 14 -21.75 10.54 1.65
N GLN A 15 -20.58 10.25 2.23
CA GLN A 15 -20.28 9.01 2.96
C GLN A 15 -20.04 9.24 4.45
N GLY A 16 -20.29 10.45 4.95
CA GLY A 16 -20.22 10.77 6.38
C GLY A 16 -18.80 10.79 6.95
N TRP A 17 -17.78 11.04 6.12
CA TRP A 17 -16.40 11.18 6.58
C TRP A 17 -16.20 12.47 7.36
N LYS A 18 -15.39 12.40 8.42
CA LYS A 18 -14.94 13.58 9.17
C LYS A 18 -13.63 14.07 8.58
N TYR A 19 -13.55 15.36 8.29
CA TYR A 19 -12.36 15.96 7.70
C TYR A 19 -12.14 17.39 8.21
N HIS A 20 -10.93 17.89 7.97
CA HIS A 20 -10.52 19.27 8.18
C HIS A 20 -10.02 19.85 6.86
N ILE A 21 -10.50 21.04 6.48
CA ILE A 21 -10.01 21.77 5.31
C ILE A 21 -8.94 22.75 5.78
N ASP A 22 -7.77 22.66 5.16
CA ASP A 22 -6.65 23.58 5.32
C ASP A 22 -6.55 24.40 4.02
N GLU A 23 -7.22 25.56 4.00
CA GLU A 23 -7.28 26.43 2.82
C GLU A 23 -5.91 27.06 2.51
N GLU A 24 -5.07 27.29 3.52
CA GLU A 24 -3.74 27.88 3.35
C GLU A 24 -2.80 26.93 2.61
N ALA A 25 -2.82 25.63 2.97
CA ALA A 25 -2.04 24.60 2.29
C ALA A 25 -2.81 23.91 1.15
N TYR A 26 -3.99 24.42 0.78
CA TYR A 26 -4.85 23.92 -0.29
C TYR A 26 -5.10 22.40 -0.25
N ARG A 27 -5.46 21.88 0.94
CA ARG A 27 -5.63 20.44 1.20
C ARG A 27 -6.77 20.11 2.16
N ILE A 28 -7.16 18.84 2.19
CA ILE A 28 -8.11 18.25 3.14
C ILE A 28 -7.41 17.12 3.90
N LEU A 29 -7.60 17.10 5.22
CA LEU A 29 -7.12 16.05 6.12
C LEU A 29 -8.30 15.21 6.60
N THR A 30 -8.20 13.89 6.47
CA THR A 30 -9.20 12.95 6.99
C THR A 30 -8.52 11.75 7.64
N GLY A 31 -9.10 11.23 8.72
CA GLY A 31 -8.60 10.02 9.38
C GLY A 31 -9.42 8.80 8.99
N VAL A 32 -8.78 7.63 8.95
CA VAL A 32 -9.46 6.34 8.78
C VAL A 32 -9.15 5.41 9.95
N GLN A 33 -10.12 4.59 10.33
CA GLN A 33 -9.88 3.48 11.24
C GLN A 33 -9.29 2.31 10.45
N ALA A 34 -8.19 1.78 10.96
CA ALA A 34 -7.35 0.81 10.28
C ALA A 34 -6.83 -0.22 11.29
N GLU A 35 -6.48 -1.41 10.82
CA GLU A 35 -6.02 -2.51 11.67
C GLU A 35 -4.50 -2.45 11.89
N ASN A 36 -3.74 -2.08 10.87
CA ASN A 36 -2.29 -2.19 10.83
C ASN A 36 -1.58 -0.83 10.87
N VAL A 37 -2.25 0.25 10.46
CA VAL A 37 -1.71 1.62 10.53
C VAL A 37 -2.25 2.35 11.76
N GLU A 38 -1.35 2.72 12.66
CA GLU A 38 -1.67 3.61 13.78
C GLU A 38 -1.89 5.04 13.25
N GLU A 39 -2.95 5.70 13.73
CA GLU A 39 -3.30 7.08 13.34
C GLU A 39 -3.31 7.30 11.82
N PHE A 40 -3.99 6.43 11.06
CA PHE A 40 -4.01 6.47 9.60
C PHE A 40 -4.65 7.78 9.07
N LEU A 41 -3.78 8.76 8.84
CA LEU A 41 -4.08 10.05 8.23
C LEU A 41 -4.05 9.94 6.71
N ILE A 42 -5.04 10.55 6.07
CA ILE A 42 -5.14 10.69 4.63
C ILE A 42 -5.18 12.17 4.30
N VAL A 43 -4.35 12.58 3.35
CA VAL A 43 -4.27 13.93 2.85
C VAL A 43 -4.76 13.94 1.41
N VAL A 44 -5.74 14.79 1.13
CA VAL A 44 -6.15 15.13 -0.23
C VAL A 44 -5.58 16.49 -0.55
N GLN A 45 -4.68 16.58 -1.51
CA GLN A 45 -4.06 17.84 -1.93
C GLN A 45 -4.34 18.09 -3.41
N LEU A 46 -4.55 19.36 -3.73
CA LEU A 46 -4.70 19.82 -5.09
C LEU A 46 -3.50 20.69 -5.43
N ASP A 47 -2.88 20.44 -6.57
CA ASP A 47 -1.85 21.30 -7.13
C ASP A 47 -2.33 21.85 -8.48
N GLU A 48 -1.58 22.78 -9.06
CA GLU A 48 -1.86 23.32 -10.40
C GLU A 48 -3.30 23.86 -10.53
N GLU A 49 -3.73 24.66 -9.56
CA GLU A 49 -5.09 25.24 -9.51
C GLU A 49 -6.22 24.19 -9.58
N GLY A 50 -5.95 22.99 -9.06
CA GLY A 50 -6.90 21.87 -9.06
C GLY A 50 -6.82 21.00 -10.31
N GLU A 51 -5.86 21.22 -11.20
CA GLU A 51 -5.62 20.38 -12.37
C GLU A 51 -4.73 19.17 -12.07
N PHE A 52 -4.12 19.10 -10.89
CA PHE A 52 -3.38 17.93 -10.43
C PHE A 52 -3.91 17.42 -9.08
N PHE A 53 -4.37 16.18 -9.05
CA PHE A 53 -4.96 15.55 -7.87
C PHE A 53 -3.95 14.68 -7.15
N LYS A 54 -3.84 14.83 -5.82
CA LYS A 54 -3.03 13.98 -4.94
C LYS A 54 -3.87 13.47 -3.77
N LEU A 55 -3.72 12.18 -3.49
CA LEU A 55 -4.28 11.51 -2.33
C LEU A 55 -3.18 10.65 -1.71
N PHE A 56 -2.76 10.95 -0.49
CA PHE A 56 -1.65 10.24 0.11
C PHE A 56 -1.80 10.00 1.62
N ALA A 57 -1.08 8.98 2.07
CA ALA A 57 -0.87 8.62 3.46
C ALA A 57 0.57 8.98 3.85
N PRO A 58 0.79 10.03 4.64
CA PRO A 58 2.12 10.31 5.20
C PRO A 58 2.47 9.30 6.30
N GLN A 59 3.75 9.17 6.61
CA GLN A 59 4.25 8.41 7.77
C GLN A 59 3.70 6.98 7.92
N VAL A 60 3.48 6.27 6.81
CA VAL A 60 2.97 4.88 6.83
C VAL A 60 3.95 3.96 7.55
N ILE A 61 5.24 4.16 7.33
CA ILE A 61 6.34 3.55 8.09
C ILE A 61 7.36 4.64 8.38
N ALA A 62 7.89 4.66 9.60
CA ALA A 62 8.96 5.58 10.02
C ALA A 62 10.25 4.82 10.36
N GLY A 63 11.36 5.56 10.49
CA GLY A 63 12.63 5.01 10.99
C GLY A 63 13.39 4.13 9.99
N VAL A 64 13.05 4.17 8.70
CA VAL A 64 13.67 3.32 7.67
C VAL A 64 15.11 3.75 7.36
N LYS A 65 15.42 5.04 7.52
CA LYS A 65 16.72 5.63 7.15
C LYS A 65 17.91 4.89 7.77
N ASP A 66 17.80 4.55 9.05
CA ASP A 66 18.83 3.91 9.87
C ASP A 66 18.49 2.45 10.21
N HIS A 67 17.48 1.88 9.54
CA HIS A 67 17.02 0.52 9.80
C HIS A 67 18.03 -0.52 9.25
N PRO A 68 18.36 -1.59 9.99
CA PRO A 68 19.32 -2.61 9.53
C PRO A 68 18.89 -3.31 8.23
N TYR A 69 17.58 -3.42 7.99
CA TYR A 69 16.99 -4.03 6.80
C TYR A 69 16.49 -3.01 5.77
N LYS A 70 17.05 -1.79 5.74
CA LYS A 70 16.64 -0.73 4.81
C LYS A 70 16.52 -1.20 3.36
N GLU A 71 17.52 -1.92 2.86
CA GLU A 71 17.54 -2.40 1.47
C GLU A 71 16.38 -3.36 1.19
N ALA A 72 16.11 -4.30 2.10
CA ALA A 72 15.01 -5.24 1.99
C ALA A 72 13.65 -4.53 2.04
N ILE A 73 13.50 -3.53 2.91
CA ILE A 73 12.27 -2.71 3.01
C ILE A 73 12.02 -1.98 1.69
N LEU A 74 13.02 -1.25 1.17
CA LEU A 74 12.89 -0.49 -0.07
C LEU A 74 12.63 -1.40 -1.27
N GLN A 75 13.30 -2.55 -1.35
CA GLN A 75 13.04 -3.55 -2.39
C GLN A 75 11.61 -4.08 -2.29
N THR A 76 11.14 -4.40 -1.09
CA THR A 76 9.77 -4.89 -0.86
C THR A 76 8.73 -3.85 -1.29
N MET A 77 8.95 -2.56 -1.01
CA MET A 77 8.08 -1.48 -1.50
C MET A 77 8.00 -1.44 -3.03
N LEU A 78 9.12 -1.68 -3.73
CA LEU A 78 9.13 -1.75 -5.19
C LEU A 78 8.37 -2.98 -5.71
N CYS A 79 8.47 -4.12 -5.02
CA CYS A 79 7.66 -5.31 -5.33
C CYS A 79 6.16 -5.03 -5.15
N ILE A 80 5.76 -4.43 -4.01
CA ILE A 80 4.37 -4.03 -3.76
C ILE A 80 3.88 -3.04 -4.83
N SER A 81 4.71 -2.07 -5.23
CA SER A 81 4.39 -1.12 -6.32
C SER A 81 4.10 -1.83 -7.64
N TRP A 82 4.81 -2.92 -7.93
CA TRP A 82 4.62 -3.70 -9.15
C TRP A 82 3.35 -4.57 -9.10
N GLU A 83 3.05 -5.13 -7.93
CA GLU A 83 1.92 -6.04 -7.70
C GLU A 83 0.59 -5.28 -7.58
N THR A 84 0.63 -4.03 -7.11
CA THR A 84 -0.55 -3.20 -6.86
C THR A 84 -0.80 -2.20 -8.00
N LYS A 85 -2.05 -1.73 -8.13
CA LYS A 85 -2.44 -0.75 -9.15
C LYS A 85 -2.57 0.63 -8.52
N MET A 86 -2.24 1.67 -9.30
CA MET A 86 -2.45 3.10 -8.99
C MET A 86 -1.60 3.68 -7.86
N LEU A 87 -1.21 2.88 -6.87
CA LEU A 87 -0.45 3.33 -5.72
C LEU A 87 1.04 3.42 -6.04
N GLN A 88 1.65 4.54 -5.65
CA GLN A 88 3.08 4.74 -5.64
C GLN A 88 3.55 4.78 -4.19
N TRP A 89 4.78 4.32 -3.99
CA TRP A 89 5.46 4.34 -2.70
C TRP A 89 6.63 5.31 -2.76
N GLU A 90 6.71 6.20 -1.78
CA GLU A 90 7.77 7.20 -1.69
C GLU A 90 8.58 6.98 -0.42
N TYR A 91 9.89 7.23 -0.51
CA TYR A 91 10.80 7.25 0.63
C TYR A 91 11.44 8.64 0.73
N ASP A 92 11.29 9.30 1.87
CA ASP A 92 11.97 10.57 2.13
C ASP A 92 13.37 10.30 2.71
N PRO A 93 14.46 10.69 2.02
CA PRO A 93 15.82 10.48 2.52
C PRO A 93 16.17 11.37 3.74
N THR A 94 15.39 12.42 3.99
CA THR A 94 15.66 13.41 5.03
C THR A 94 15.40 12.82 6.41
N ASP A 95 14.25 12.21 6.62
CA ASP A 95 13.80 11.62 7.89
C ASP A 95 13.57 10.10 7.85
N GLY A 96 13.53 9.50 6.66
CA GLY A 96 13.32 8.07 6.49
C GLY A 96 11.87 7.63 6.58
N GLU A 97 10.90 8.54 6.39
CA GLU A 97 9.50 8.14 6.27
C GLU A 97 9.23 7.43 4.94
N ILE A 98 8.27 6.52 4.97
CA ILE A 98 7.62 5.95 3.80
C ILE A 98 6.21 6.51 3.69
N ARG A 99 5.84 6.92 2.49
CA ARG A 99 4.51 7.41 2.13
C ARG A 99 3.89 6.54 1.05
N ALA A 100 2.57 6.52 1.01
CA ALA A 100 1.82 5.93 -0.08
C ALA A 100 0.98 7.02 -0.76
N ILE A 101 1.05 7.13 -2.09
CA ILE A 101 0.38 8.20 -2.84
C ILE A 101 -0.32 7.66 -4.08
N ILE A 102 -1.49 8.22 -4.37
CA ILE A 102 -2.17 8.14 -5.65
C ILE A 102 -2.26 9.56 -6.18
N GLU A 103 -1.66 9.81 -7.35
CA GLU A 103 -1.69 11.11 -7.98
C GLU A 103 -1.85 11.02 -9.49
N PHE A 104 -2.52 11.99 -10.09
CA PHE A 104 -2.68 12.10 -11.54
C PHE A 104 -3.16 13.48 -11.95
N PRO A 105 -2.78 13.93 -13.17
CA PRO A 105 -3.34 15.13 -13.75
C PRO A 105 -4.80 14.89 -14.17
N LEU A 106 -5.62 15.91 -13.99
CA LEU A 106 -7.02 15.96 -14.41
C LEU A 106 -7.17 16.63 -15.78
N GLU A 107 -6.34 17.62 -16.09
CA GLU A 107 -6.31 18.33 -17.39
C GLU A 107 -7.71 18.83 -17.84
N ASP A 108 -8.30 18.18 -18.84
CA ASP A 108 -9.62 18.46 -19.42
C ASP A 108 -10.76 17.64 -18.79
N SER A 109 -10.46 16.81 -17.80
CA SER A 109 -11.41 16.00 -17.04
C SER A 109 -11.74 16.62 -15.68
N ILE A 110 -12.95 16.35 -15.20
CA ILE A 110 -13.31 16.57 -13.80
C ILE A 110 -12.99 15.34 -12.96
N LEU A 111 -12.60 15.53 -11.70
CA LEU A 111 -12.54 14.43 -10.74
C LEU A 111 -13.97 14.03 -10.37
N THR A 112 -14.41 12.86 -10.83
CA THR A 112 -15.72 12.34 -10.47
C THR A 112 -15.72 11.76 -9.05
N GLU A 113 -16.88 11.81 -8.39
CA GLU A 113 -17.08 11.20 -7.08
C GLU A 113 -16.67 9.71 -7.05
N ARG A 114 -17.01 8.96 -8.10
CA ARG A 114 -16.65 7.55 -8.23
C ARG A 114 -15.13 7.34 -8.32
N GLN A 115 -14.41 8.22 -9.02
CA GLN A 115 -12.95 8.16 -9.08
C GLN A 115 -12.36 8.44 -7.70
N PHE A 116 -12.80 9.52 -7.05
CA PHE A 116 -12.35 9.88 -5.70
C PHE A 116 -12.53 8.73 -4.71
N HIS A 117 -13.74 8.17 -4.60
CA HIS A 117 -14.01 7.06 -3.69
C HIS A 117 -13.21 5.79 -4.02
N ARG A 118 -12.97 5.53 -5.31
CA ARG A 118 -12.11 4.41 -5.74
C ARG A 118 -10.66 4.61 -5.31
N CYS A 119 -10.13 5.84 -5.43
CA CYS A 119 -8.79 6.18 -4.95
C CYS A 119 -8.71 6.08 -3.42
N LEU A 120 -9.70 6.64 -2.70
CA LEU A 120 -9.76 6.61 -1.24
C LEU A 120 -9.79 5.18 -0.69
N ALA A 121 -10.76 4.37 -1.13
CA ALA A 121 -10.88 3.00 -0.69
C ALA A 121 -9.67 2.15 -1.11
N GLY A 122 -9.15 2.37 -2.32
CA GLY A 122 -7.97 1.67 -2.82
C GLY A 122 -6.71 1.97 -1.99
N LEU A 123 -6.48 3.24 -1.66
CA LEU A 123 -5.35 3.66 -0.81
C LEU A 123 -5.43 2.98 0.56
N VAL A 124 -6.58 3.08 1.24
CA VAL A 124 -6.77 2.47 2.56
C VAL A 124 -6.54 0.95 2.51
N GLN A 125 -7.19 0.27 1.56
CA GLN A 125 -7.09 -1.18 1.43
C GLN A 125 -5.66 -1.65 1.14
N ILE A 126 -4.97 -1.02 0.18
CA ILE A 126 -3.63 -1.46 -0.21
C ILE A 126 -2.63 -1.17 0.91
N VAL A 127 -2.72 0.01 1.53
CA VAL A 127 -1.80 0.37 2.61
C VAL A 127 -2.02 -0.53 3.83
N ASP A 128 -3.25 -0.62 4.34
CA ASP A 128 -3.54 -1.27 5.61
C ASP A 128 -3.50 -2.80 5.50
N ASN A 129 -4.04 -3.39 4.41
CA ASN A 129 -4.24 -4.84 4.35
C ASN A 129 -3.13 -5.57 3.60
N VAL A 130 -2.43 -4.90 2.68
CA VAL A 130 -1.42 -5.54 1.83
C VAL A 130 -0.01 -5.11 2.24
N ALA A 131 0.25 -3.81 2.24
CA ALA A 131 1.61 -3.31 2.33
C ALA A 131 2.16 -3.29 3.76
N VAL A 132 1.41 -2.72 4.70
CA VAL A 132 1.91 -2.52 6.07
C VAL A 132 2.19 -3.85 6.79
N PRO A 133 1.34 -4.90 6.72
CA PRO A 133 1.65 -6.19 7.32
C PRO A 133 2.95 -6.80 6.77
N ARG A 134 3.10 -6.79 5.44
CA ARG A 134 4.29 -7.30 4.75
C ARG A 134 5.55 -6.50 5.11
N LEU A 135 5.46 -5.17 5.11
CA LEU A 135 6.58 -4.29 5.46
C LEU A 135 6.99 -4.46 6.93
N LYS A 136 6.04 -4.62 7.86
CA LYS A 136 6.34 -4.92 9.26
C LYS A 136 7.10 -6.24 9.41
N GLU A 137 6.68 -7.29 8.69
CA GLU A 137 7.39 -8.57 8.70
C GLU A 137 8.84 -8.43 8.16
N VAL A 138 9.04 -7.65 7.09
CA VAL A 138 10.39 -7.37 6.57
C VAL A 138 11.22 -6.56 7.57
N MET A 139 10.62 -5.60 8.27
CA MET A 139 11.30 -4.85 9.33
C MET A 139 11.73 -5.75 10.50
N GLU A 140 10.96 -6.79 10.81
CA GLU A 140 11.29 -7.73 11.88
C GLU A 140 12.33 -8.79 11.45
N THR A 141 12.19 -9.32 10.23
CA THR A 141 12.93 -10.52 9.78
C THR A 141 14.03 -10.25 8.76
N GLY A 142 13.96 -9.12 8.05
CA GLY A 142 14.80 -8.82 6.90
C GLY A 142 14.44 -9.59 5.64
N VAL A 143 13.35 -10.36 5.65
CA VAL A 143 12.93 -11.23 4.54
C VAL A 143 11.55 -10.81 4.06
N ASP A 144 11.41 -10.64 2.75
CA ASP A 144 10.12 -10.41 2.11
C ASP A 144 9.33 -11.73 2.00
N PRO A 145 8.14 -11.86 2.64
CA PRO A 145 7.31 -13.06 2.53
C PRO A 145 6.67 -13.23 1.14
N GLY A 146 6.71 -12.21 0.28
CA GLY A 146 6.08 -12.21 -1.04
C GLY A 146 4.55 -12.00 -0.99
N ASP A 147 3.92 -12.09 -2.16
CA ASP A 147 2.46 -12.10 -2.28
C ASP A 147 1.91 -13.48 -1.86
N GLN A 148 1.46 -13.57 -0.62
CA GLN A 148 0.88 -14.80 -0.07
C GLN A 148 -0.40 -15.23 -0.79
N GLU A 149 -1.24 -14.29 -1.25
CA GLU A 149 -2.44 -14.64 -2.02
C GLU A 149 -2.07 -15.29 -3.35
N MET A 150 -1.03 -14.80 -4.03
CA MET A 150 -0.52 -15.44 -5.24
C MET A 150 -0.02 -16.86 -4.94
N GLY A 151 0.66 -17.05 -3.80
CA GLY A 151 1.08 -18.36 -3.31
C GLY A 151 -0.10 -19.32 -3.14
N GLU A 152 -1.18 -18.88 -2.49
CA GLU A 152 -2.39 -19.68 -2.28
C GLU A 152 -3.10 -20.02 -3.59
N ARG A 153 -3.24 -19.05 -4.51
CA ARG A 153 -3.84 -19.29 -5.84
C ARG A 153 -3.03 -20.31 -6.63
N LEU A 154 -1.71 -20.27 -6.53
CA LEU A 154 -0.84 -21.26 -7.15
C LEU A 154 -1.04 -22.65 -6.53
N LEU A 155 -1.14 -22.74 -5.20
CA LEU A 155 -1.45 -24.02 -4.53
C LEU A 155 -2.79 -24.60 -5.00
N LEU A 156 -3.83 -23.77 -5.09
CA LEU A 156 -5.15 -24.21 -5.61
C LEU A 156 -5.04 -24.72 -7.05
N THR A 157 -4.32 -23.99 -7.91
CA THR A 157 -4.11 -24.39 -9.31
C THR A 157 -3.38 -25.73 -9.40
N LEU A 158 -2.34 -25.93 -8.58
CA LEU A 158 -1.61 -27.20 -8.53
C LEU A 158 -2.48 -28.36 -8.02
N GLN A 159 -3.40 -28.10 -7.09
CA GLN A 159 -4.33 -29.10 -6.59
C GLN A 159 -5.35 -29.53 -7.66
N GLU A 160 -5.79 -28.61 -8.52
CA GLU A 160 -6.74 -28.87 -9.61
C GLU A 160 -6.05 -29.58 -10.79
N GLU A 161 -4.91 -29.09 -11.24
CA GLU A 161 -4.19 -29.60 -12.43
C GLU A 161 -3.38 -30.87 -12.15
N ALA A 162 -2.90 -31.05 -10.92
CA ALA A 162 -2.09 -32.20 -10.52
C ALA A 162 -2.45 -32.71 -9.11
N PRO A 163 -3.62 -33.37 -8.95
CA PRO A 163 -4.07 -33.88 -7.66
C PRO A 163 -3.02 -34.79 -7.00
N GLY A 164 -2.68 -34.50 -5.74
CA GLY A 164 -1.70 -35.27 -4.96
C GLY A 164 -0.25 -34.77 -5.05
N LEU A 165 0.07 -33.86 -5.98
CA LEU A 165 1.40 -33.25 -6.08
C LEU A 165 1.76 -32.46 -4.82
N LEU A 166 0.80 -31.71 -4.26
CA LEU A 166 1.01 -30.95 -3.02
C LEU A 166 1.43 -31.85 -1.85
N GLN A 167 0.77 -33.01 -1.69
CA GLN A 167 1.11 -33.98 -0.64
C GLN A 167 2.50 -34.60 -0.83
N MET A 168 2.92 -34.79 -2.09
CA MET A 168 4.27 -35.25 -2.40
C MET A 168 5.32 -34.18 -2.06
N LEU A 169 5.05 -32.92 -2.40
CA LEU A 169 5.92 -31.79 -2.08
C LEU A 169 6.06 -31.61 -0.56
N GLU A 170 4.95 -31.66 0.16
CA GLU A 170 4.93 -31.55 1.63
C GLU A 170 5.81 -32.64 2.29
N LYS A 171 5.61 -33.91 1.91
CA LYS A 171 6.45 -35.03 2.39
C LYS A 171 7.93 -34.84 2.05
N ALA A 172 8.23 -34.34 0.85
CA ALA A 172 9.60 -34.09 0.43
C ALA A 172 10.25 -32.95 1.24
N MET A 173 9.51 -31.88 1.51
CA MET A 173 9.95 -30.76 2.35
C MET A 173 10.16 -31.19 3.80
N GLU A 174 9.26 -31.98 4.39
CA GLU A 174 9.44 -32.54 5.73
C GLU A 174 10.67 -33.44 5.82
N ALA A 175 10.86 -34.33 4.83
CA ALA A 175 12.03 -35.20 4.77
C ALA A 175 13.32 -34.38 4.64
N ARG A 176 13.29 -33.25 3.93
CA ARG A 176 14.42 -32.33 3.80
C ARG A 176 14.72 -31.59 5.10
N LYS A 177 13.69 -31.08 5.79
CA LYS A 177 13.82 -30.42 7.10
C LYS A 177 14.42 -31.37 8.14
N LYS A 178 13.99 -32.64 8.15
CA LYS A 178 14.55 -33.70 9.01
C LYS A 178 16.02 -34.03 8.71
N ARG A 179 16.49 -33.80 7.48
CA ARG A 179 17.87 -34.06 7.06
C ARG A 179 18.83 -32.89 7.30
N GLY A 180 18.35 -31.73 7.77
CA GLY A 180 19.19 -30.58 8.14
C GLY A 180 20.00 -29.95 7.00
N ARG A 181 19.71 -30.27 5.72
CA ARG A 181 20.39 -29.69 4.56
C ARG A 181 19.64 -28.44 4.08
N PHE A 182 20.02 -27.30 4.64
CA PHE A 182 19.89 -26.03 3.94
C PHE A 182 20.95 -26.01 2.82
N PRO A 183 20.64 -25.51 1.61
CA PRO A 183 21.71 -25.14 0.69
C PRO A 183 22.53 -24.04 1.37
N SER A 184 23.84 -24.23 1.46
CA SER A 184 24.77 -23.12 1.66
C SER A 184 24.58 -22.17 0.47
N GLU A 185 24.22 -20.93 0.74
CA GLU A 185 24.41 -19.84 -0.24
C GLU A 185 25.90 -19.65 -0.54
#